data_AF-A0AA40GL98-F1
#
_entry.id   AF-A0AA40GL98-F1
#
_cell.length_a   1.000
_cell.length_b   1.000
_cell.length_c   1.000
_cell.angle_alpha   90.00
_cell.angle_beta   90.00
_cell.angle_gamma   90.00
#
_symmetry.space_group_name_H-M   'P 1'
#
loop_
_entity.id
_entity.type
_entity.pdbx_description
1 polymer ?
#
loop_
_entity_poly.entity_id
_entity_poly.type
_entity_poly.pdbx_seq_one_letter_code
_entity_poly.pdbx_strand_id
1 'polypeptide(L)' 'PHRGTMSGAARTAICLLRCDLRAHDNQVLHWAQTNADFVIPLYCFDPRHYLGTHCYGFPKTG' A
#
# COMPACT_ATOMS: atom_id res chain seq x y z
N PRO A 1 -19.43 11.02 -33.24
CA PRO A 1 -19.74 9.86 -32.35
C PRO A 1 -19.21 10.10 -30.94
N HIS A 2 -20.00 10.83 -30.13
CA HIS A 2 -19.69 11.11 -28.73
C HIS A 2 -20.00 9.87 -27.90
N ARG A 3 -18.96 9.18 -27.44
CA ARG A 3 -19.09 8.01 -26.57
C ARG A 3 -19.63 8.50 -25.22
N GLY A 4 -20.90 8.21 -24.95
CA GLY A 4 -21.54 8.51 -23.67
C GLY A 4 -20.75 7.90 -22.51
N THR A 5 -20.45 8.72 -21.51
CA THR A 5 -19.85 8.31 -20.25
C THR A 5 -20.85 7.46 -19.48
N MET A 6 -20.65 6.15 -19.46
CA MET A 6 -21.19 5.33 -18.39
C MET A 6 -20.42 5.71 -17.12
N SER A 7 -21.07 6.43 -16.19
CA SER A 7 -20.52 6.70 -14.86
C SER A 7 -20.44 5.39 -14.09
N GLY A 8 -19.33 4.67 -14.24
CA GLY A 8 -18.92 3.67 -13.24
C GLY A 8 -18.62 4.39 -11.93
N ALA A 9 -18.98 3.77 -10.80
CA ALA A 9 -18.61 4.30 -9.49
C ALA A 9 -17.09 4.50 -9.41
N ALA A 10 -16.65 5.62 -8.83
CA ALA A 10 -15.23 5.90 -8.64
C ALA A 10 -14.58 4.77 -7.82
N ARG A 11 -13.46 4.26 -8.31
CA ARG A 11 -12.70 3.17 -7.69
C ARG A 11 -11.60 3.75 -6.82
N THR A 12 -11.57 3.34 -5.56
CA THR A 12 -10.52 3.71 -4.62
C THR A 12 -9.70 2.48 -4.26
N ALA A 13 -8.38 2.56 -4.41
CA ALA A 13 -7.45 1.52 -3.98
C ALA A 13 -6.73 1.95 -2.70
N ILE A 14 -6.73 1.09 -1.69
CA ILE A 14 -5.89 1.26 -0.49
C ILE A 14 -4.64 0.43 -0.67
N CYS A 15 -3.47 1.08 -0.69
CA CYS A 15 -2.18 0.43 -0.86
C CYS A 15 -1.51 0.28 0.51
N LEU A 16 -1.61 -0.91 1.11
CA LEU A 16 -0.92 -1.21 2.37
C LEU A 16 0.58 -1.45 2.10
N LEU A 17 1.38 -0.43 2.37
CA LEU A 17 2.82 -0.48 2.33
C LEU A 17 3.34 -1.17 3.60
N ARG A 18 4.37 -2.02 3.42
CA ARG A 18 5.08 -2.70 4.51
C ARG A 18 6.58 -2.46 4.35
N CYS A 19 7.36 -3.49 4.04
CA CYS A 19 8.81 -3.40 3.87
C CYS A 19 9.25 -2.67 2.58
N ASP A 20 8.32 -2.11 1.81
CA ASP A 20 8.59 -1.53 0.50
C ASP A 20 8.11 -0.07 0.41
N LEU A 21 8.66 0.78 1.29
CA LEU A 21 8.31 2.20 1.39
C LEU A 21 9.05 3.02 0.31
N ARG A 22 8.83 2.67 -0.95
CA ARG A 22 9.36 3.38 -2.12
C ARG A 22 8.27 3.63 -3.14
N ALA A 23 8.36 4.77 -3.83
CA ALA A 23 7.46 5.12 -4.92
C ALA A 23 7.93 4.52 -6.26
N HIS A 24 9.23 4.54 -6.52
CA HIS A 24 9.83 3.99 -7.75
C HIS A 24 9.85 2.47 -7.71
N ASP A 25 9.55 1.84 -8.84
CA ASP A 25 9.57 0.37 -8.99
C ASP A 25 8.78 -0.37 -7.89
N ASN A 26 7.60 0.18 -7.60
CA ASN A 26 6.62 -0.42 -6.69
C ASN A 26 5.41 -0.89 -7.49
N GLN A 27 5.34 -2.20 -7.73
CA GLN A 27 4.31 -2.81 -8.58
C GLN A 27 2.90 -2.61 -8.02
N VAL A 28 2.74 -2.53 -6.70
CA VAL A 28 1.43 -2.30 -6.06
C VAL A 28 0.93 -0.89 -6.36
N LEU A 29 1.81 0.12 -6.22
CA LEU A 29 1.46 1.50 -6.56
C LEU A 29 1.22 1.66 -8.07
N HIS A 30 2.03 1.02 -8.91
CA HIS A 30 1.87 1.05 -10.36
C HIS A 30 0.52 0.45 -10.82
N TRP A 31 0.15 -0.70 -10.23
CA TRP A 31 -1.14 -1.31 -10.49
C TRP A 31 -2.30 -0.42 -10.02
N ALA A 32 -2.20 0.13 -8.81
CA ALA A 32 -3.24 0.98 -8.23
C ALA A 32 -3.48 2.23 -9.07
N GLN A 33 -2.41 2.88 -9.54
CA GLN A 33 -2.50 4.06 -10.41
C GLN A 33 -3.16 3.76 -11.77
N THR A 34 -3.07 2.52 -12.25
CA THR A 34 -3.70 2.11 -13.51
C THR A 34 -5.16 1.69 -13.33
N ASN A 35 -5.56 1.27 -12.13
CA ASN A 35 -6.85 0.59 -11.89
C ASN A 35 -7.79 1.32 -10.93
N ALA A 36 -7.39 2.44 -10.35
CA ALA A 36 -8.21 3.23 -9.44
C ALA A 36 -8.19 4.71 -9.82
N ASP A 37 -9.29 5.40 -9.52
CA ASP A 37 -9.41 6.85 -9.66
C ASP A 37 -8.72 7.56 -8.48
N PHE A 38 -8.73 6.92 -7.31
CA PHE A 38 -8.05 7.40 -6.10
C PHE A 38 -7.17 6.31 -5.49
N VAL A 39 -5.97 6.68 -5.06
CA VAL A 39 -5.02 5.79 -4.38
C VAL A 39 -4.73 6.35 -3.00
N ILE A 40 -4.94 5.52 -1.97
CA ILE A 40 -4.66 5.84 -0.58
C ILE A 40 -3.48 4.98 -0.11
N PRO A 41 -2.25 5.53 -0.04
CA PRO A 41 -1.13 4.81 0.55
C PRO A 41 -1.32 4.74 2.07
N LEU A 42 -1.19 3.55 2.63
CA LEU A 42 -1.33 3.28 4.06
C LEU A 42 -0.10 2.53 4.56
N TYR A 43 0.48 2.97 5.67
CA TYR A 43 1.50 2.21 6.41
C TYR A 43 1.08 2.14 7.87
N CYS A 44 1.09 0.93 8.44
CA CYS A 44 0.71 0.72 9.84
C CYS A 44 1.96 0.43 10.67
N PHE A 45 2.20 1.26 11.69
CA PHE A 45 3.18 0.97 12.73
C PHE A 45 2.66 -0.16 13.61
N ASP A 46 3.05 -1.39 13.29
CA ASP A 46 2.69 -2.57 14.07
C ASP A 46 3.55 -2.63 15.36
N PRO A 47 2.94 -2.57 16.57
CA PRO A 47 3.69 -2.66 17.83
C PRO A 47 4.58 -3.90 17.92
N ARG A 48 4.22 -4.99 17.22
CA ARG A 48 4.97 -6.24 17.20
C ARG A 48 6.34 -6.10 16.53
N HIS A 49 6.55 -5.09 15.69
CA HIS A 49 7.84 -4.79 15.09
C HIS A 49 8.86 -4.30 16.12
N TYR A 50 8.40 -3.69 17.22
CA TYR A 50 9.26 -3.12 18.25
C TYR A 50 9.49 -4.06 19.45
N LEU A 51 8.95 -5.27 19.40
CA LEU A 51 9.17 -6.31 20.42
C LEU A 51 10.52 -7.03 20.20
N GLY A 52 10.94 -7.80 21.20
CA GLY A 52 12.11 -8.68 21.09
C GLY A 52 11.90 -9.88 20.17
N THR A 53 12.98 -10.38 19.58
CA THR A 53 13.01 -11.64 18.80
C THR A 53 12.54 -12.81 19.68
N HIS A 54 11.90 -13.79 19.04
CA HIS A 54 11.23 -14.88 19.75
C HIS A 54 12.17 -15.69 20.67
N CYS A 55 13.37 -16.01 20.22
CA CYS A 55 14.27 -16.92 20.93
C CYS A 55 15.25 -16.22 21.88
N TYR A 56 15.64 -14.98 21.58
CA TYR A 56 16.77 -14.33 22.27
C TYR A 56 16.46 -12.90 22.75
N GLY A 57 15.26 -12.38 22.50
CA GLY A 57 14.82 -11.09 23.02
C GLY A 57 15.53 -9.86 22.42
N PHE A 58 16.46 -10.03 21.47
CA PHE A 58 17.10 -8.91 20.77
C PHE A 58 16.07 -8.05 20.02
N PRO A 59 16.33 -6.75 19.82
CA PRO A 59 15.47 -5.91 18.99
C PRO A 59 15.18 -6.56 17.63
N LYS A 60 13.90 -6.64 17.24
CA LYS A 60 13.49 -7.21 15.93
C LYS A 60 13.90 -6.35 14.75
N THR A 61 13.99 -5.05 14.98
CA THR A 61 14.44 -4.05 14.01
C THR A 61 15.83 -3.57 14.41
N GLY A 62 16.66 -3.28 13.41
CA GLY A 62 18.02 -2.77 13.59
C GLY A 62 18.07 -1.32 14.05
#